data_AF-A0A3N1CYR6-F1
#
_entry.id   AF-A0A3N1CYR6-F1
#
_cell.length_a   1.000
_cell.length_b   1.000
_cell.length_c   1.000
_cell.angle_alpha   90.00
_cell.angle_beta   90.00
_cell.angle_gamma   90.00
#
_symmetry.space_group_name_H-M   'P 1'
#
loop_
_entity.id
_entity.type
_entity.pdbx_description
1 polymer ?
#
loop_
_entity_poly.entity_id
_entity_poly.type
_entity_poly.pdbx_seq_one_letter_code
_entity_poly.pdbx_strand_id
1 'polypeptide(L)'
;MSKTPMEEIIETYGEDVWNLILTVYVNFHSSELEIIDLCARWIPRRTDLREKSYLVHHASDEVTHARLFREGVERLGMPWDGFDHEKYRIQDIDDRFRKLFESDDELEVLIGLNLYAEGVLAMEELYQLGRNKPEYFYQFDRIEREERRHVGFGVTVARRLLAESEDNRRRATEYCKWYQDHLESYLNGELAEKIGWAADAGFVSDDYIPRTRARFTETMSQLGILEVA
;
A
#
# COMPACT_ATOMS: atom_id res chain seq x y z
N MET A 1 -23.11 -16.46 -25.78
CA MET A 1 -21.74 -16.28 -25.26
C MET A 1 -21.91 -15.90 -23.79
N SER A 2 -21.14 -16.48 -22.86
CA SER A 2 -21.17 -16.01 -21.47
C SER A 2 -20.55 -14.62 -21.42
N LYS A 3 -21.05 -13.75 -20.55
CA LYS A 3 -20.49 -12.42 -20.34
C LYS A 3 -19.11 -12.55 -19.69
N THR A 4 -18.24 -11.58 -19.95
CA THR A 4 -16.98 -11.45 -19.20
C THR A 4 -17.25 -10.82 -17.83
N PRO A 5 -16.39 -11.02 -16.81
CA PRO A 5 -16.57 -10.37 -15.51
C PRO A 5 -16.67 -8.84 -15.61
N MET A 6 -15.91 -8.21 -16.50
CA MET A 6 -16.02 -6.78 -16.81
C MET A 6 -17.43 -6.38 -17.26
N GLU A 7 -18.00 -7.12 -18.21
CA GLU A 7 -19.37 -6.86 -18.69
C GLU A 7 -20.40 -7.00 -17.55
N GLU A 8 -20.23 -8.01 -16.68
CA GLU A 8 -21.10 -8.21 -15.52
C GLU A 8 -20.98 -7.07 -14.49
N ILE A 9 -19.77 -6.59 -14.22
CA ILE A 9 -19.53 -5.45 -13.32
C ILE A 9 -20.17 -4.18 -13.88
N ILE A 10 -19.93 -3.86 -15.15
CA ILE A 10 -20.45 -2.64 -15.78
C ILE A 10 -21.98 -2.65 -15.82
N GLU A 11 -22.59 -3.79 -16.14
CA GLU A 11 -24.05 -3.89 -16.16
C GLU A 11 -24.69 -3.82 -14.76
N THR A 12 -24.01 -4.36 -13.75
CA THR A 12 -24.56 -4.43 -12.38
C THR A 12 -24.33 -3.14 -11.60
N TYR A 13 -23.15 -2.54 -11.75
CA TYR A 13 -22.65 -1.46 -10.90
C TYR A 13 -22.33 -0.18 -11.68
N GLY A 14 -22.27 -0.23 -13.01
CA GLY A 14 -21.93 0.91 -13.86
C GLY A 14 -20.42 1.04 -14.15
N GLU A 15 -20.11 1.92 -15.10
CA GLU A 15 -18.73 2.17 -15.53
C GLU A 15 -17.85 2.79 -14.44
N ASP A 16 -18.41 3.57 -13.52
CA ASP A 16 -17.66 4.22 -12.45
C ASP A 16 -17.04 3.20 -11.48
N VAL A 17 -17.80 2.15 -11.13
CA VAL A 17 -17.29 1.06 -10.29
C VAL A 17 -16.24 0.23 -11.02
N TRP A 18 -16.41 0.01 -12.32
CA TRP A 18 -15.36 -0.61 -13.14
C TRP A 18 -14.08 0.24 -13.16
N ASN A 19 -14.20 1.55 -13.35
CA ASN A 19 -13.06 2.48 -13.31
C ASN A 19 -12.38 2.50 -11.94
N LEU A 20 -13.15 2.35 -10.85
CA LEU A 20 -12.60 2.24 -9.49
C LEU A 20 -11.77 0.96 -9.33
N ILE A 21 -12.23 -0.18 -9.83
CA ILE A 21 -11.46 -1.43 -9.80
C ILE A 21 -10.14 -1.27 -10.57
N LEU A 22 -10.18 -0.69 -11.77
CA LEU A 22 -8.97 -0.43 -12.55
C LEU A 22 -8.03 0.55 -11.82
N THR A 23 -8.57 1.58 -11.17
CA THR A 23 -7.81 2.50 -10.31
C THR A 23 -7.05 1.73 -9.23
N VAL A 24 -7.70 0.83 -8.51
CA VAL A 24 -7.06 0.00 -7.49
C VAL A 24 -5.91 -0.81 -8.10
N TYR A 25 -6.18 -1.61 -9.14
CA TYR A 25 -5.16 -2.48 -9.73
C TYR A 25 -3.96 -1.72 -10.31
N VAL A 26 -4.18 -0.60 -10.99
CA VAL A 26 -3.10 0.20 -11.59
C VAL A 26 -2.22 0.82 -10.51
N ASN A 27 -2.81 1.36 -9.45
CA ASN A 27 -2.02 1.99 -8.39
C ASN A 27 -1.27 0.96 -7.55
N PHE A 28 -1.88 -0.18 -7.24
CA PHE A 28 -1.15 -1.27 -6.59
C PHE A 28 0.01 -1.75 -7.48
N HIS A 29 -0.25 -2.11 -8.74
CA HIS A 29 0.80 -2.52 -9.67
C HIS A 29 1.95 -1.51 -9.75
N SER A 30 1.64 -0.23 -9.91
CA SER A 30 2.67 0.83 -10.02
C SER A 30 3.43 1.00 -8.71
N SER A 31 2.74 0.92 -7.56
CA SER A 31 3.37 0.97 -6.24
C SER A 31 4.39 -0.14 -6.07
N GLU A 32 4.07 -1.38 -6.47
CA GLU A 32 5.01 -2.50 -6.42
C GLU A 32 6.30 -2.22 -7.22
N LEU A 33 6.19 -1.58 -8.39
CA LEU A 33 7.34 -1.22 -9.19
C LEU A 33 8.21 -0.15 -8.51
N GLU A 34 7.58 0.87 -7.91
CA GLU A 34 8.29 1.91 -7.15
C GLU A 34 9.00 1.32 -5.92
N ILE A 35 8.40 0.30 -5.26
CA ILE A 35 9.01 -0.39 -4.12
C ILE A 35 10.24 -1.18 -4.56
N ILE A 36 10.23 -1.82 -5.73
CA ILE A 36 11.40 -2.50 -6.30
C ILE A 36 12.57 -1.50 -6.46
N ASP A 37 12.29 -0.31 -7.00
CA ASP A 37 13.31 0.73 -7.19
C ASP A 37 13.83 1.28 -5.84
N LEU A 38 12.95 1.45 -4.86
CA LEU A 38 13.34 1.80 -3.49
C LEU A 38 14.25 0.74 -2.86
N CYS A 39 13.88 -0.55 -2.97
CA CYS A 39 14.70 -1.65 -2.50
C CYS A 39 16.07 -1.64 -3.18
N ALA A 40 16.11 -1.51 -4.51
CA ALA A 40 17.34 -1.44 -5.29
C ALA A 40 18.27 -0.30 -4.85
N ARG A 41 17.71 0.86 -4.48
CA ARG A 41 18.46 1.98 -3.91
C ARG A 41 19.08 1.64 -2.55
N TRP A 42 18.37 0.94 -1.67
CA TRP A 42 18.85 0.67 -0.30
C TRP A 42 19.71 -0.60 -0.14
N ILE A 43 19.55 -1.61 -1.00
CA ILE A 43 20.37 -2.84 -1.01
C ILE A 43 21.88 -2.56 -0.93
N PRO A 44 22.50 -1.69 -1.76
CA PRO A 44 23.94 -1.43 -1.69
C PRO A 44 24.36 -0.65 -0.43
N ARG A 45 23.43 0.07 0.20
CA ARG A 45 23.69 0.91 1.39
C ARG A 45 23.65 0.12 2.69
N ARG A 46 22.90 -0.99 2.74
CA ARG A 46 22.84 -1.88 3.91
C ARG A 46 24.19 -2.55 4.18
N THR A 47 24.68 -2.45 5.40
CA THR A 47 25.91 -3.15 5.84
C THR A 47 25.58 -4.48 6.52
N ASP A 48 24.47 -4.57 7.24
CA ASP A 48 23.98 -5.82 7.82
C ASP A 48 23.45 -6.75 6.71
N LEU A 49 24.04 -7.95 6.60
CA LEU A 49 23.71 -8.93 5.56
C LEU A 49 22.31 -9.53 5.72
N ARG A 50 21.79 -9.64 6.95
CA ARG A 50 20.43 -10.14 7.19
C ARG A 50 19.41 -9.13 6.67
N GLU A 51 19.63 -7.86 6.98
CA GLU A 51 18.77 -6.76 6.52
C GLU A 51 18.86 -6.57 5.01
N LYS A 52 20.06 -6.72 4.44
CA LYS A 52 20.25 -6.74 2.98
C LYS A 52 19.53 -7.90 2.31
N SER A 53 19.64 -9.11 2.86
CA SER A 53 18.95 -10.29 2.34
C SER A 53 17.44 -10.09 2.33
N TYR A 54 16.91 -9.45 3.36
CA TYR A 54 15.49 -9.10 3.39
C TYR A 54 15.12 -8.17 2.23
N LEU A 55 15.86 -7.07 1.98
CA LEU A 55 15.50 -6.15 0.89
C LEU A 55 15.51 -6.83 -0.49
N VAL A 56 16.38 -7.81 -0.69
CA VAL A 56 16.40 -8.64 -1.91
C VAL A 56 15.13 -9.50 -2.02
N HIS A 57 14.67 -10.08 -0.91
CA HIS A 57 13.43 -10.86 -0.89
C HIS A 57 12.19 -9.98 -1.02
N HIS A 58 12.17 -8.81 -0.37
CA HIS A 58 11.12 -7.81 -0.49
C HIS A 58 10.94 -7.42 -1.96
N ALA A 59 12.00 -6.98 -2.64
CA ALA A 59 11.95 -6.68 -4.08
C ALA A 59 11.48 -7.87 -4.94
N SER A 60 11.85 -9.10 -4.57
CA SER A 60 11.40 -10.30 -5.28
C SER A 60 9.91 -10.60 -5.08
N ASP A 61 9.38 -10.31 -3.90
CA ASP A 61 7.96 -10.45 -3.59
C ASP A 61 7.16 -9.39 -4.38
N GLU A 62 7.65 -8.15 -4.49
CA GLU A 62 6.96 -7.09 -5.26
C GLU A 62 6.94 -7.35 -6.76
N VAL A 63 7.97 -7.99 -7.33
CA VAL A 63 7.91 -8.48 -8.73
C VAL A 63 6.75 -9.47 -8.89
N THR A 64 6.51 -10.31 -7.89
CA THR A 64 5.39 -11.25 -7.90
C THR A 64 4.06 -10.53 -7.72
N HIS A 65 3.95 -9.59 -6.79
CA HIS A 65 2.74 -8.82 -6.54
C HIS A 65 2.34 -7.98 -7.77
N ALA A 66 3.29 -7.27 -8.40
CA ALA A 66 3.06 -6.48 -9.61
C ALA A 66 2.46 -7.35 -10.73
N ARG A 67 2.99 -8.56 -10.91
CA ARG A 67 2.46 -9.54 -11.86
C ARG A 67 1.04 -9.99 -11.49
N LEU A 68 0.78 -10.26 -10.21
CA LEU A 68 -0.54 -10.69 -9.74
C LEU A 68 -1.61 -9.60 -9.94
N PHE A 69 -1.28 -8.32 -9.71
CA PHE A 69 -2.21 -7.22 -10.00
C PHE A 69 -2.53 -7.12 -11.49
N ARG A 70 -1.51 -7.23 -12.35
CA ARG A 70 -1.72 -7.33 -13.81
C ARG A 70 -2.64 -8.49 -14.18
N GLU A 71 -2.35 -9.68 -13.66
CA GLU A 71 -3.16 -10.89 -13.91
C GLU A 71 -4.61 -10.73 -13.42
N GLY A 72 -4.83 -9.97 -12.35
CA GLY A 72 -6.17 -9.66 -11.84
C GLY A 72 -7.01 -8.88 -12.85
N VAL A 73 -6.45 -7.85 -13.50
CA VAL A 73 -7.13 -7.10 -14.56
C VAL A 73 -7.42 -7.98 -15.78
N GLU A 74 -6.44 -8.80 -16.19
CA GLU A 74 -6.61 -9.72 -17.31
C GLU A 74 -7.72 -10.76 -17.05
N ARG A 75 -7.84 -11.24 -15.81
CA ARG A 75 -8.92 -12.15 -15.38
C ARG A 75 -10.30 -11.52 -15.41
N LEU A 76 -10.38 -10.20 -15.22
CA LEU A 76 -11.64 -9.46 -15.34
C LEU A 76 -12.10 -9.31 -16.79
N GLY A 77 -11.24 -9.67 -17.76
CA GLY A 77 -11.57 -9.61 -19.19
C GLY A 77 -11.01 -8.40 -19.92
N MET A 78 -10.16 -7.60 -19.26
CA MET A 78 -9.46 -6.47 -19.87
C MET A 78 -7.98 -6.80 -20.10
N PRO A 79 -7.47 -6.81 -21.34
CA PRO A 79 -6.04 -6.96 -21.58
C PRO A 79 -5.25 -5.83 -20.90
N TRP A 80 -4.18 -6.16 -20.18
CA TRP A 80 -3.37 -5.17 -19.45
C TRP A 80 -2.89 -4.03 -20.37
N ASP A 81 -2.33 -4.39 -21.53
CA ASP A 81 -1.85 -3.42 -22.52
C ASP A 81 -2.98 -2.80 -23.38
N GLY A 82 -4.24 -3.02 -22.99
CA GLY A 82 -5.44 -2.65 -23.76
C GLY A 82 -6.12 -1.35 -23.32
N PHE A 83 -5.61 -0.68 -22.28
CA PHE A 83 -6.21 0.56 -21.76
C PHE A 83 -5.13 1.55 -21.29
N ASP A 84 -5.52 2.82 -21.16
CA ASP A 84 -4.64 3.88 -20.69
C ASP A 84 -4.46 3.80 -19.16
N HIS A 85 -3.27 3.37 -18.71
CA HIS A 85 -2.94 3.27 -17.28
C HIS A 85 -2.85 4.64 -16.60
N GLU A 86 -2.39 5.67 -17.32
CA GLU A 86 -2.18 7.00 -16.74
C GLU A 86 -3.49 7.62 -16.25
N LYS A 87 -4.61 7.32 -16.94
CA LYS A 87 -5.96 7.71 -16.51
C LYS A 87 -6.28 7.27 -15.08
N TYR A 88 -5.70 6.16 -14.63
CA TYR A 88 -6.04 5.51 -13.37
C TYR A 88 -5.04 5.80 -12.25
N ARG A 89 -3.92 6.48 -12.53
CA ARG A 89 -2.93 6.84 -11.51
C ARG A 89 -3.46 7.90 -10.54
N ILE A 90 -3.05 7.78 -9.27
CA ILE A 90 -3.37 8.74 -8.22
C ILE A 90 -2.10 9.52 -7.89
N GLN A 91 -2.12 10.84 -8.14
CA GLN A 91 -0.96 11.72 -7.97
C GLN A 91 -0.40 11.69 -6.54
N ASP A 92 -1.26 11.61 -5.52
CA ASP A 92 -0.84 11.50 -4.12
C ASP A 92 0.06 10.27 -3.87
N ILE A 93 -0.27 9.13 -4.48
CA ILE A 93 0.54 7.90 -4.35
C ILE A 93 1.92 8.12 -4.98
N ASP A 94 1.96 8.71 -6.16
CA ASP A 94 3.19 8.99 -6.89
C ASP A 94 4.10 9.97 -6.14
N ASP A 95 3.52 11.01 -5.56
CA ASP A 95 4.27 12.03 -4.82
C ASP A 95 4.85 11.45 -3.52
N ARG A 96 4.13 10.52 -2.87
CA ARG A 96 4.65 9.79 -1.70
C ARG A 96 5.83 8.89 -2.05
N PHE A 97 5.74 8.10 -3.11
CA PHE A 97 6.86 7.26 -3.54
C PHE A 97 8.06 8.09 -3.97
N ARG A 98 7.83 9.20 -4.69
CA ARG A 98 8.90 10.15 -5.02
C ARG A 98 9.58 10.70 -3.77
N LYS A 99 8.81 11.12 -2.75
CA LYS A 99 9.34 11.59 -1.47
C LYS A 99 10.24 10.54 -0.80
N LEU A 100 9.83 9.28 -0.79
CA LEU A 100 10.64 8.18 -0.23
C LEU A 100 11.90 7.92 -1.07
N PHE A 101 11.77 7.99 -2.39
CA PHE A 101 12.87 7.78 -3.32
C PHE A 101 13.92 8.89 -3.25
N GLU A 102 13.53 10.10 -2.87
CA GLU A 102 14.44 11.24 -2.67
C GLU A 102 15.01 11.29 -1.25
N SER A 103 14.40 10.63 -0.27
CA SER A 103 14.88 10.64 1.11
C SER A 103 16.17 9.85 1.28
N ASP A 104 17.23 10.47 1.80
CA ASP A 104 18.46 9.80 2.23
C ASP A 104 18.38 9.32 3.69
N ASP A 105 17.23 9.46 4.35
CA ASP A 105 17.02 8.99 5.72
C ASP A 105 16.37 7.60 5.74
N GLU A 106 17.13 6.61 6.18
CA GLU A 106 16.64 5.22 6.28
C GLU A 106 15.44 5.08 7.22
N LEU A 107 15.35 5.90 8.27
CA LEU A 107 14.20 5.86 9.18
C LEU A 107 12.93 6.36 8.51
N GLU A 108 13.03 7.41 7.69
CA GLU A 108 11.89 7.90 6.91
C GLU A 108 11.40 6.84 5.94
N VAL A 109 12.32 6.15 5.26
CA VAL A 109 11.99 5.09 4.31
C VAL A 109 11.32 3.92 5.02
N LEU A 110 11.86 3.44 6.15
CA LEU A 110 11.25 2.34 6.91
C LEU A 110 9.85 2.69 7.42
N ILE A 111 9.66 3.91 7.94
CA ILE A 111 8.36 4.35 8.47
C ILE A 111 7.37 4.57 7.32
N GLY A 112 7.79 5.26 6.27
CA GLY A 112 6.93 5.64 5.17
C GLY A 112 6.56 4.51 4.23
N LEU A 113 7.50 3.62 3.92
CA LEU A 113 7.26 2.44 3.11
C LEU A 113 6.61 1.33 3.96
N ASN A 114 7.38 0.73 4.86
CA ASN A 114 6.99 -0.55 5.47
C ASN A 114 5.85 -0.41 6.49
N LEU A 115 5.84 0.70 7.23
CA LEU A 115 4.81 0.89 8.26
C LEU A 115 3.61 1.63 7.67
N TYR A 116 3.81 2.72 6.95
CA TYR A 116 2.70 3.55 6.48
C TYR A 116 2.08 3.04 5.18
N ALA A 117 2.83 2.98 4.08
CA ALA A 117 2.27 2.56 2.79
C ALA A 117 1.83 1.09 2.83
N GLU A 118 2.71 0.17 3.22
CA GLU A 118 2.43 -1.27 3.30
C GLU A 118 1.56 -1.60 4.52
N GLY A 119 2.02 -1.20 5.71
CA GLY A 119 1.41 -1.62 6.98
C GLY A 119 0.07 -0.97 7.33
N VAL A 120 -0.25 0.20 6.77
CA VAL A 120 -1.52 0.90 7.02
C VAL A 120 -2.40 0.91 5.78
N LEU A 121 -1.96 1.58 4.70
CA LEU A 121 -2.83 1.82 3.55
C LEU A 121 -3.09 0.53 2.77
N ALA A 122 -2.04 -0.10 2.26
CA ALA A 122 -2.15 -1.34 1.48
C ALA A 122 -2.79 -2.46 2.30
N MET A 123 -2.37 -2.66 3.56
CA MET A 123 -2.90 -3.72 4.41
C MET A 123 -4.42 -3.62 4.63
N GLU A 124 -4.96 -2.42 4.86
CA GLU A 124 -6.41 -2.27 5.03
C GLU A 124 -7.17 -2.47 3.71
N GLU A 125 -6.66 -1.90 2.60
CA GLU A 125 -7.25 -2.06 1.28
C GLU A 125 -7.24 -3.53 0.83
N LEU A 126 -6.09 -4.19 0.86
CA LEU A 126 -5.93 -5.60 0.50
C LEU A 126 -6.86 -6.51 1.34
N TYR A 127 -6.92 -6.27 2.65
CA TYR A 127 -7.78 -7.04 3.55
C TYR A 127 -9.27 -6.87 3.21
N GLN A 128 -9.74 -5.64 3.04
CA GLN A 128 -11.15 -5.37 2.79
C GLN A 128 -11.58 -5.86 1.41
N LEU A 129 -10.84 -5.49 0.37
CA LEU A 129 -11.16 -5.83 -1.01
C LEU A 129 -11.11 -7.34 -1.24
N GLY A 130 -10.04 -8.00 -0.76
CA GLY A 130 -9.89 -9.46 -0.88
C GLY A 130 -10.93 -10.25 -0.08
N ARG A 131 -11.46 -9.69 1.01
CA ARG A 131 -12.51 -10.34 1.81
C ARG A 131 -13.91 -10.12 1.26
N ASN A 132 -14.22 -8.89 0.86
CA ASN A 132 -15.58 -8.47 0.55
C ASN A 132 -15.99 -8.83 -0.88
N LYS A 133 -15.05 -8.79 -1.83
CA LYS A 133 -15.26 -9.11 -3.25
C LYS A 133 -14.10 -9.93 -3.85
N PRO A 134 -13.79 -11.12 -3.30
CA PRO A 134 -12.69 -11.95 -3.80
C PRO A 134 -12.82 -12.31 -5.30
N GLU A 135 -14.02 -12.30 -5.85
CA GLU A 135 -14.29 -12.50 -7.26
C GLU A 135 -13.74 -11.37 -8.17
N TYR A 136 -13.56 -10.17 -7.63
CA TYR A 136 -13.04 -9.00 -8.36
C TYR A 136 -11.58 -8.68 -8.03
N PHE A 137 -11.13 -9.09 -6.85
CA PHE A 137 -9.80 -8.77 -6.31
C PHE A 137 -8.92 -10.02 -6.20
N TYR A 138 -8.42 -10.46 -7.36
CA TYR A 138 -7.66 -11.70 -7.51
C TYR A 138 -6.37 -11.69 -6.67
N GLN A 139 -6.23 -12.68 -5.78
CA GLN A 139 -5.05 -12.89 -4.92
C GLN A 139 -4.77 -11.79 -3.88
N PHE A 140 -5.70 -10.85 -3.65
CA PHE A 140 -5.49 -9.80 -2.64
C PHE A 140 -5.29 -10.39 -1.24
N ASP A 141 -5.98 -11.49 -0.91
CA ASP A 141 -5.81 -12.22 0.36
C ASP A 141 -4.41 -12.83 0.52
N ARG A 142 -3.80 -13.24 -0.59
CA ARG A 142 -2.45 -13.80 -0.61
C ARG A 142 -1.42 -12.72 -0.43
N ILE A 143 -1.53 -11.65 -1.22
CA ILE A 143 -0.63 -10.50 -1.17
C ILE A 143 -0.67 -9.90 0.24
N GLU A 144 -1.86 -9.73 0.84
CA GLU A 144 -2.03 -9.28 2.23
C GLU A 144 -1.21 -10.09 3.23
N ARG A 145 -1.20 -11.43 3.09
CA ARG A 145 -0.40 -12.29 3.98
C ARG A 145 1.09 -12.17 3.73
N GLU A 146 1.49 -12.00 2.47
CA GLU A 146 2.88 -11.84 2.07
C GLU A 146 3.44 -10.51 2.62
N GLU A 147 2.67 -9.41 2.51
CA GLU A 147 2.98 -8.06 3.02
C GLU A 147 3.22 -7.99 4.53
N ARG A 148 2.56 -8.84 5.34
CA ARG A 148 2.79 -8.85 6.79
C ARG A 148 4.24 -9.10 7.17
N ARG A 149 4.97 -9.85 6.33
CA ARG A 149 6.40 -10.07 6.52
C ARG A 149 7.18 -8.78 6.32
N HIS A 150 6.73 -7.93 5.40
CA HIS A 150 7.40 -6.67 5.11
C HIS A 150 7.28 -5.68 6.26
N VAL A 151 6.06 -5.52 6.77
CA VAL A 151 5.77 -4.72 7.97
C VAL A 151 6.59 -5.21 9.17
N GLY A 152 6.61 -6.53 9.43
CA GLY A 152 7.33 -7.11 10.56
C GLY A 152 8.84 -6.86 10.50
N PHE A 153 9.43 -6.88 9.31
CA PHE A 153 10.82 -6.52 9.13
C PHE A 153 11.05 -5.01 9.34
N GLY A 154 10.22 -4.16 8.74
CA GLY A 154 10.29 -2.70 8.90
C GLY A 154 10.31 -2.29 10.37
N VAL A 155 9.41 -2.88 11.17
CA VAL A 155 9.35 -2.69 12.63
C VAL A 155 10.64 -3.16 13.32
N THR A 156 11.17 -4.31 12.93
CA THR A 156 12.39 -4.89 13.53
C THR A 156 13.58 -3.97 13.33
N VAL A 157 13.79 -3.49 12.10
CA VAL A 157 14.91 -2.61 11.77
C VAL A 157 14.72 -1.22 12.37
N ALA A 158 13.52 -0.64 12.27
CA ALA A 158 13.24 0.66 12.85
C ALA A 158 13.53 0.66 14.36
N ARG A 159 13.08 -0.37 15.09
CA ARG A 159 13.37 -0.53 16.53
C ARG A 159 14.87 -0.61 16.85
N ARG A 160 15.65 -1.30 16.03
CA ARG A 160 17.11 -1.32 16.18
C ARG A 160 17.69 0.08 16.05
N LEU A 161 17.37 0.79 14.96
CA LEU A 161 17.84 2.16 14.73
C LEU A 161 17.41 3.11 15.85
N LEU A 162 16.19 2.98 16.37
CA LEU A 162 15.69 3.77 17.50
C LEU A 162 16.43 3.51 18.82
N ALA A 163 17.06 2.35 18.97
CA ALA A 163 17.87 2.03 20.14
C ALA A 163 19.30 2.60 20.07
N GLU A 164 19.75 3.03 18.89
CA GLU A 164 21.13 3.51 18.67
C GLU A 164 21.33 4.98 19.06
N SER A 165 20.30 5.82 18.97
CA SER A 165 20.41 7.26 19.23
C SER A 165 19.07 7.89 19.57
N GLU A 166 19.09 8.88 20.48
CA GLU A 166 17.92 9.71 20.78
C GLU A 166 17.51 10.60 19.60
N ASP A 167 18.45 10.99 18.75
CA ASP A 167 18.13 11.74 17.53
C ASP A 167 17.27 10.89 16.57
N ASN A 168 17.52 9.58 16.49
CA ASN A 168 16.71 8.67 15.69
C ASN A 168 15.27 8.62 16.20
N ARG A 169 15.08 8.64 17.53
CA ARG A 169 13.75 8.70 18.16
C ARG A 169 13.04 10.00 17.84
N ARG A 170 13.74 11.14 17.92
CA ARG A 170 13.19 12.44 17.57
C ARG A 170 12.74 12.48 16.10
N ARG A 171 13.61 12.10 15.17
CA ARG A 171 13.30 12.06 13.72
C ARG A 171 12.14 11.12 13.41
N ALA A 172 12.15 9.91 13.95
CA ALA A 172 11.04 8.97 13.78
C ALA A 172 9.71 9.51 14.30
N THR A 173 9.73 10.23 15.43
CA THR A 173 8.52 10.88 15.96
C THR A 173 8.01 11.97 15.03
N GLU A 174 8.91 12.76 14.43
CA GLU A 174 8.57 13.76 13.42
C GLU A 174 7.96 13.12 12.16
N TYR A 175 8.53 12.01 11.69
CA TYR A 175 7.98 11.25 10.56
C TYR A 175 6.60 10.65 10.87
N CYS A 176 6.42 10.02 12.03
CA CYS A 176 5.11 9.49 12.41
C CYS A 176 4.04 10.60 12.49
N LYS A 177 4.38 11.78 13.02
CA LYS A 177 3.45 12.93 13.02
C LYS A 177 3.10 13.38 11.60
N TRP A 178 4.11 13.49 10.72
CA TRP A 178 3.88 13.85 9.33
C TRP A 178 2.95 12.85 8.63
N TYR A 179 3.17 11.54 8.80
CA TYR A 179 2.33 10.51 8.20
C TYR A 179 0.93 10.44 8.83
N GLN A 180 0.78 10.84 10.09
CA GLN A 180 -0.54 10.99 10.72
C GLN A 180 -1.32 12.14 10.08
N ASP A 181 -0.69 13.31 9.93
CA ASP A 181 -1.30 14.48 9.29
C ASP A 181 -1.64 14.17 7.82
N HIS A 182 -0.72 13.49 7.13
CA HIS A 182 -0.95 13.01 5.77
C HIS A 182 -2.14 12.07 5.70
N LEU A 183 -2.26 11.08 6.61
CA LEU A 183 -3.40 10.16 6.63
C LEU A 183 -4.73 10.88 6.76
N GLU A 184 -4.80 11.90 7.62
CA GLU A 184 -6.02 12.70 7.77
C GLU A 184 -6.34 13.50 6.51
N SER A 185 -5.34 14.07 5.84
CA SER A 185 -5.54 14.73 4.55
C SER A 185 -5.98 13.73 3.46
N TYR A 186 -5.39 12.55 3.44
CA TYR A 186 -5.67 11.49 2.47
C TYR A 186 -7.10 10.94 2.60
N LEU A 187 -7.52 10.55 3.81
CA LEU A 187 -8.82 9.94 4.06
C LEU A 187 -9.99 10.93 3.95
N ASN A 188 -9.77 12.20 4.28
CA ASN A 188 -10.83 13.23 4.22
C ASN A 188 -10.76 14.13 2.98
N GLY A 189 -9.74 13.95 2.13
CA GLY A 189 -9.47 14.77 0.96
C GLY A 189 -9.87 14.09 -0.34
N GLU A 190 -8.92 14.01 -1.28
CA GLU A 190 -9.14 13.58 -2.68
C GLU A 190 -9.76 12.17 -2.82
N LEU A 191 -9.53 11.28 -1.85
CA LEU A 191 -10.06 9.92 -1.90
C LEU A 191 -11.39 9.71 -1.16
N ALA A 192 -11.89 10.70 -0.43
CA ALA A 192 -13.13 10.54 0.33
C ALA A 192 -14.30 10.11 -0.57
N GLU A 193 -14.38 10.69 -1.78
CA GLU A 193 -15.39 10.33 -2.77
C GLU A 193 -15.21 8.89 -3.29
N LYS A 194 -13.98 8.48 -3.64
CA LYS A 194 -13.69 7.11 -4.10
C LYS A 194 -13.94 6.06 -3.01
N ILE A 195 -13.64 6.38 -1.75
CA ILE A 195 -13.97 5.53 -0.60
C ILE A 195 -15.49 5.40 -0.44
N GLY A 196 -16.24 6.50 -0.64
CA GLY A 196 -17.70 6.48 -0.66
C GLY A 196 -18.25 5.53 -1.73
N TRP A 197 -17.77 5.65 -2.97
CA TRP A 197 -18.14 4.73 -4.05
C TRP A 197 -17.76 3.28 -3.76
N ALA A 198 -16.59 3.05 -3.16
CA ALA A 198 -16.16 1.71 -2.75
C ALA A 198 -17.09 1.12 -1.68
N ALA A 199 -17.56 1.93 -0.72
CA ALA A 199 -18.49 1.51 0.32
C ALA A 199 -19.88 1.20 -0.28
N ASP A 200 -20.39 2.07 -1.14
CA ASP A 200 -21.68 1.88 -1.84
C ASP A 200 -21.69 0.60 -2.70
N ALA A 201 -20.55 0.28 -3.34
CA ALA A 201 -20.36 -0.96 -4.10
C ALA A 201 -20.13 -2.21 -3.20
N GLY A 202 -20.00 -2.02 -1.89
CA GLY A 202 -19.72 -3.09 -0.92
C GLY A 202 -18.31 -3.67 -1.03
N PHE A 203 -17.35 -2.88 -1.54
CA PHE A 203 -15.94 -3.27 -1.67
C PHE A 203 -15.21 -3.05 -0.34
N VAL A 204 -15.53 -1.96 0.34
CA VAL A 204 -15.10 -1.67 1.71
C VAL A 204 -16.32 -1.49 2.61
N SER A 205 -16.11 -1.61 3.91
CA SER A 205 -17.13 -1.37 4.92
C SER A 205 -17.30 0.12 5.23
N ASP A 206 -18.46 0.51 5.76
CA ASP A 206 -18.77 1.89 6.18
C ASP A 206 -17.79 2.43 7.24
N ASP A 207 -17.13 1.53 7.99
CA ASP A 207 -16.12 1.84 8.99
C ASP A 207 -14.68 1.80 8.43
N TYR A 208 -14.48 1.82 7.11
CA TYR A 208 -13.16 1.83 6.47
C TYR A 208 -12.25 2.93 7.06
N ILE A 209 -12.70 4.19 7.05
CA ILE A 209 -11.92 5.32 7.58
C ILE A 209 -11.51 5.13 9.05
N PRO A 210 -12.42 4.87 10.01
CA PRO A 210 -12.02 4.66 11.40
C PRO A 210 -11.13 3.43 11.59
N ARG A 211 -11.29 2.37 10.78
CA ARG A 211 -10.39 1.20 10.79
C ARG A 211 -8.99 1.55 10.31
N THR A 212 -8.84 2.29 9.21
CA THR A 212 -7.54 2.73 8.71
C THR A 212 -6.81 3.61 9.73
N ARG A 213 -7.54 4.51 10.42
CA ARG A 213 -6.99 5.29 11.55
C ARG A 213 -6.54 4.40 12.70
N ALA A 214 -7.35 3.42 13.10
CA ALA A 214 -6.97 2.49 14.17
C ALA A 214 -5.73 1.68 13.79
N ARG A 215 -5.63 1.23 12.54
CA ARG A 215 -4.47 0.51 12.00
C ARG A 215 -3.21 1.38 12.00
N PHE A 216 -3.32 2.67 11.69
CA PHE A 216 -2.20 3.61 11.82
C PHE A 216 -1.66 3.62 13.25
N THR A 217 -2.55 3.82 14.23
CA THR A 217 -2.18 3.81 15.65
C THR A 217 -1.54 2.48 16.05
N GLU A 218 -2.16 1.36 15.69
CA GLU A 218 -1.63 0.03 15.98
C GLU A 218 -0.23 -0.16 15.40
N THR A 219 -0.05 0.13 14.12
CA THR A 219 1.22 -0.07 13.40
C THR A 219 2.32 0.81 13.94
N MET A 220 2.06 2.11 14.11
CA MET A 220 3.08 3.06 14.58
C MET A 220 3.39 2.87 16.07
N SER A 221 2.43 2.40 16.88
CA SER A 221 2.68 2.08 18.31
C SER A 221 3.72 0.98 18.51
N GLN A 222 3.93 0.11 17.50
CA GLN A 222 4.94 -0.95 17.57
C GLN A 222 6.35 -0.36 17.70
N LEU A 223 6.59 0.87 17.25
CA LEU A 223 7.88 1.54 17.40
C LEU A 223 8.17 1.97 18.85
N GLY A 224 7.14 2.08 19.71
CA GLY A 224 7.29 2.52 21.09
C GLY A 224 7.72 3.99 21.23
N ILE A 225 7.32 4.84 20.28
CA ILE A 225 7.62 6.28 20.25
C ILE A 225 6.38 7.18 20.28
N LEU A 226 5.18 6.62 20.05
CA LEU A 226 3.94 7.36 20.20
C LEU A 226 3.43 7.19 21.63
N GLU A 227 3.10 8.31 22.28
CA GLU A 227 2.35 8.27 23.54
C GLU A 227 0.94 7.73 23.22
N VAL A 228 0.57 6.63 23.88
CA VAL A 228 -0.80 6.12 23.83
C VAL A 228 -1.65 7.12 24.60
N ALA A 229 -2.50 7.86 23.88
CA ALA A 229 -3.50 8.75 24.47
C ALA A 229 -4.56 7.96 25.25
#